data_AF-A0A1L9TRY6-F1
#
_entry.id   AF-A0A1L9TRY6-F1
#
_cell.length_a   1.000
_cell.length_b   1.000
_cell.length_c   1.000
_cell.angle_alpha   90.00
_cell.angle_beta   90.00
_cell.angle_gamma   90.00
#
_symmetry.space_group_name_H-M   'P 1'
#
loop_
_entity.id
_entity.type
_entity.pdbx_description
1 polymer ?
#
loop_
_entity_poly.entity_id
_entity_poly.type
_entity_poly.pdbx_seq_one_letter_code
_entity_poly.pdbx_strand_id
1 'polypeptide(L)'
;MQIFSTTLTGMALVSAATAGTIVRWYGCAEGEYQQTITDGSSCTNVGGFLNTNLCKVVVPGPGTDHCTFYSNGCLNPFDGDTYECRAGEECNARDWTAIASYECWTE
;
A
#
# COMPACT_ATOMS: atom_id res chain seq x y z
N MET A 1 -8.46 38.42 -3.65
CA MET A 1 -8.89 37.04 -3.94
C MET A 1 -7.70 36.14 -3.65
N GLN A 2 -7.78 35.35 -2.58
CA GLN A 2 -6.70 34.48 -2.13
C GLN A 2 -6.59 33.27 -3.06
N ILE A 3 -5.41 33.03 -3.62
CA ILE A 3 -5.10 31.79 -4.32
C ILE A 3 -4.23 31.00 -3.33
N PHE A 4 -4.84 30.04 -2.64
CA PHE A 4 -4.10 29.07 -1.86
C PHE A 4 -3.40 28.13 -2.83
N SER A 5 -2.10 28.35 -3.05
CA SER A 5 -1.23 27.33 -3.64
C SER A 5 -1.14 26.16 -2.67
N THR A 6 -1.92 25.12 -2.90
CA THR A 6 -1.65 23.80 -2.33
C THR A 6 -0.45 23.24 -3.08
N THR A 7 0.74 23.43 -2.52
CA THR A 7 1.92 22.64 -2.86
C THR A 7 1.57 21.17 -2.64
N LEU A 8 1.31 20.48 -3.75
CA LEU A 8 1.23 19.03 -3.79
C LEU A 8 2.64 18.52 -3.52
N THR A 9 2.94 18.16 -2.28
CA THR A 9 4.19 17.50 -1.89
C THR A 9 4.19 16.11 -2.52
N GLY A 10 4.56 16.02 -3.79
CA GLY A 10 4.84 14.77 -4.47
C GLY A 10 6.06 14.13 -3.82
N MET A 11 5.82 13.18 -2.93
CA MET A 11 6.88 12.33 -2.39
C MET A 11 7.43 11.49 -3.54
N ALA A 12 8.65 11.80 -3.99
CA ALA A 12 9.37 11.02 -4.98
C ALA A 12 9.83 9.70 -4.34
N LEU A 13 9.32 8.59 -4.86
CA LEU A 13 9.72 7.24 -4.47
C LEU A 13 11.08 6.91 -5.13
N VAL A 14 12.08 6.65 -4.29
CA VAL A 14 13.44 6.30 -4.67
C VAL A 14 13.45 4.91 -5.35
N SER A 15 14.03 4.82 -6.54
CA SER A 15 14.15 3.57 -7.30
C SER A 15 15.46 2.85 -6.95
N ALA A 16 15.38 1.61 -6.47
CA ALA A 16 16.48 0.66 -6.47
C ALA A 16 16.02 -0.63 -7.17
N ALA A 17 16.69 -0.96 -8.27
CA ALA A 17 16.34 -2.06 -9.16
C ALA A 17 16.92 -3.40 -8.68
N THR A 18 16.15 -4.08 -7.84
CA THR A 18 16.01 -5.55 -7.77
C THR A 18 14.52 -5.82 -8.01
N ALA A 19 14.12 -6.97 -8.57
CA ALA A 19 12.73 -7.22 -9.00
C ALA A 19 11.73 -7.07 -7.83
N GLY A 20 11.28 -5.83 -7.57
CA GLY A 20 10.56 -5.48 -6.38
C GLY A 20 9.07 -5.76 -6.55
N THR A 21 8.45 -6.29 -5.51
CA THR A 21 7.00 -6.45 -5.47
C THR A 21 6.36 -5.06 -5.52
N ILE A 22 5.54 -4.86 -6.53
CA ILE A 22 4.73 -3.67 -6.67
C ILE A 22 3.46 -3.85 -5.85
N VAL A 23 3.00 -2.82 -5.16
CA VAL A 23 1.63 -2.77 -4.63
C VAL A 23 0.97 -1.50 -5.14
N ARG A 24 -0.21 -1.65 -5.74
CA ARG A 24 -0.99 -0.55 -6.30
C ARG A 24 -2.16 -0.25 -5.39
N TRP A 25 -2.30 1.01 -5.03
CA TRP A 25 -3.29 1.53 -4.10
C TRP A 25 -4.23 2.44 -4.87
N TYR A 26 -5.53 2.17 -4.78
CA TYR A 26 -6.55 2.95 -5.44
C TYR A 26 -7.42 3.60 -4.38
N GLY A 27 -7.44 4.93 -4.41
CA GLY A 27 -8.28 5.69 -3.53
C GLY A 27 -9.76 5.57 -3.92
N CYS A 28 -10.63 6.07 -3.07
CA CYS A 28 -12.07 6.02 -3.28
C CYS A 28 -12.57 7.10 -4.24
N ALA A 29 -11.81 8.19 -4.44
CA ALA A 29 -12.14 9.18 -5.46
C ALA A 29 -11.54 8.80 -6.83
N GLU A 30 -12.20 9.24 -7.91
CA GLU A 30 -11.71 8.98 -9.26
C GLU A 30 -10.32 9.58 -9.48
N GLY A 31 -9.41 8.76 -10.00
CA GLY A 31 -8.02 9.16 -10.29
C GLY A 31 -7.07 9.11 -9.09
N GLU A 32 -7.54 8.77 -7.88
CA GLU A 32 -6.65 8.53 -6.75
C GLU A 32 -5.91 7.23 -6.92
N TYR A 33 -4.61 7.35 -7.21
CA TYR A 33 -3.75 6.21 -7.44
C TYR A 33 -2.38 6.46 -6.82
N GLN A 34 -1.89 5.47 -6.10
CA GLN A 34 -0.53 5.42 -5.60
C GLN A 34 0.06 4.04 -5.85
N GLN A 35 1.38 3.97 -5.86
CA GLN A 35 2.11 2.71 -5.99
C GLN A 35 3.28 2.71 -5.03
N THR A 36 3.51 1.59 -4.36
CA THR A 36 4.72 1.34 -3.60
C THR A 36 5.45 0.15 -4.20
N ILE A 37 6.76 0.08 -3.94
CA ILE A 37 7.63 -1.00 -4.38
C ILE A 37 8.38 -1.46 -3.13
N THR A 38 8.36 -2.76 -2.88
CA THR A 38 9.15 -3.40 -1.82
C THR A 38 10.15 -4.36 -2.44
N ASP A 39 11.25 -4.65 -1.75
CA ASP A 39 12.26 -5.62 -2.17
C ASP A 39 11.85 -7.08 -1.86
N GLY A 40 10.60 -7.30 -1.44
CA GLY A 40 9.98 -8.63 -1.33
C GLY A 40 10.47 -9.46 -0.15
N SER A 41 11.25 -8.86 0.77
CA SER A 41 11.89 -9.61 1.87
C SER A 41 11.66 -9.00 3.25
N SER A 42 11.03 -7.82 3.34
CA SER A 42 10.87 -7.12 4.61
C SER A 42 9.60 -6.26 4.70
N CYS A 43 9.14 -6.07 5.93
CA CYS A 43 8.01 -5.19 6.22
C CYS A 43 8.29 -3.77 5.70
N THR A 44 7.32 -3.26 4.93
CA THR A 44 7.36 -1.95 4.31
C THR A 44 6.34 -1.04 4.96
N ASN A 45 6.80 0.04 5.60
CA ASN A 45 5.91 1.06 6.16
C ASN A 45 5.28 1.91 5.04
N VAL A 46 3.99 2.19 5.18
CA VAL A 46 3.22 3.08 4.31
C VAL A 46 2.41 4.06 5.16
N GLY A 47 1.89 5.10 4.55
CA GLY A 47 1.12 6.11 5.27
C GLY A 47 0.04 6.74 4.42
N GLY A 48 -1.05 7.15 5.08
CA GLY A 48 -2.15 7.84 4.43
C GLY A 48 -3.26 6.94 3.89
N PHE A 49 -3.25 5.64 4.18
CA PHE A 49 -4.34 4.72 3.81
C PHE A 49 -5.24 4.42 5.01
N LEU A 50 -6.51 4.81 4.88
CA LEU A 50 -7.58 4.66 5.86
C LEU A 50 -8.81 4.08 5.15
N ASN A 51 -9.73 3.47 5.89
CA ASN A 51 -10.99 2.94 5.34
C ASN A 51 -11.83 3.99 4.58
N THR A 52 -11.63 5.27 4.86
CA THR A 52 -12.35 6.38 4.21
C THR A 52 -11.77 6.78 2.87
N ASN A 53 -10.52 6.44 2.58
CA ASN A 53 -9.83 6.90 1.37
C ASN A 53 -9.23 5.77 0.53
N LEU A 54 -9.01 4.57 1.06
CA LEU A 54 -8.53 3.42 0.31
C LEU A 54 -9.72 2.52 -0.06
N CYS A 55 -9.91 2.28 -1.36
CA CYS A 55 -11.01 1.47 -1.86
C CYS A 55 -10.55 0.13 -2.45
N LYS A 56 -9.36 0.11 -3.06
CA LYS A 56 -8.84 -1.10 -3.71
C LYS A 56 -7.33 -1.19 -3.59
N VAL A 57 -6.86 -2.41 -3.42
CA VAL A 57 -5.43 -2.77 -3.50
C VAL A 57 -5.25 -3.84 -4.56
N VAL A 58 -4.20 -3.70 -5.37
CA VAL A 58 -3.83 -4.68 -6.38
C VAL A 58 -2.36 -5.03 -6.20
N VAL A 59 -2.10 -6.33 -6.00
CA VAL A 59 -0.76 -6.90 -6.01
C VAL A 59 -0.58 -7.55 -7.38
N PRO A 60 0.17 -6.95 -8.32
CA PRO A 60 0.44 -7.57 -9.61
C PRO A 60 1.46 -8.70 -9.45
N GLY A 61 1.16 -9.86 -10.03
CA GLY A 61 2.19 -10.85 -10.37
C GLY A 61 2.88 -10.51 -11.71
N PRO A 62 3.88 -11.28 -12.16
CA PRO A 62 4.52 -12.40 -11.46
C PRO A 62 5.62 -11.95 -10.47
N GLY A 63 6.01 -12.83 -9.55
CA GLY A 63 7.08 -12.57 -8.57
C GLY A 63 6.62 -12.26 -7.14
N THR A 64 5.34 -12.46 -6.86
CA THR A 64 4.71 -12.38 -5.52
C THR A 64 3.46 -13.24 -5.58
N ASP A 65 3.16 -13.98 -4.51
CA ASP A 65 1.94 -14.79 -4.40
C ASP A 65 0.86 -14.07 -3.60
N HIS A 66 1.25 -13.36 -2.54
CA HIS A 66 0.34 -12.51 -1.77
C HIS A 66 1.10 -11.41 -1.01
N CYS A 67 0.36 -10.41 -0.56
CA CYS A 67 0.82 -9.46 0.44
C CYS A 67 -0.14 -9.42 1.63
N THR A 68 0.44 -9.28 2.81
CA THR A 68 -0.26 -9.09 4.07
C THR A 68 -0.11 -7.63 4.48
N PHE A 69 -1.22 -6.97 4.81
CA PHE A 69 -1.31 -5.57 5.18
C PHE A 69 -1.67 -5.44 6.65
N TYR A 70 -1.04 -4.48 7.33
CA TYR A 70 -1.19 -4.29 8.76
C TYR A 70 -1.64 -2.87 9.07
N SER A 71 -2.53 -2.71 10.04
CA SER A 71 -2.93 -1.40 10.57
C SER A 71 -1.82 -0.70 11.35
N ASN A 72 -0.79 -1.46 11.74
CA ASN A 72 0.34 -0.99 12.51
C ASN A 72 1.59 -0.88 11.63
N GLY A 73 2.52 0.00 12.02
CA GLY A 73 3.82 0.09 11.37
C GLY A 73 4.69 -1.15 11.64
N CYS A 74 5.70 -1.35 10.82
CA CYS A 74 6.68 -2.41 10.99
C CYS A 74 7.34 -2.36 12.37
N LEU A 75 7.65 -3.53 12.93
CA LEU A 75 8.28 -3.70 14.25
C LEU A 75 7.42 -3.19 15.43
N ASN A 76 6.15 -2.86 15.20
CA ASN A 76 5.22 -2.56 16.27
C ASN A 76 4.82 -3.87 16.99
N PRO A 77 5.08 -4.02 18.30
CA PRO A 77 4.77 -5.24 19.03
C PRO A 77 3.29 -5.36 19.43
N PHE A 78 2.47 -4.34 19.17
CA PHE A 78 1.05 -4.36 19.51
C PHE A 78 0.22 -5.00 18.39
N ASP A 79 -0.80 -5.73 18.78
CA ASP A 79 -1.78 -6.31 17.86
C ASP A 79 -2.48 -5.20 17.07
N GLY A 80 -2.73 -5.48 15.79
CA GLY A 80 -3.44 -4.62 14.87
C GLY A 80 -4.27 -5.45 13.90
N ASP A 81 -5.08 -4.77 13.09
CA ASP A 81 -5.82 -5.46 12.03
C ASP A 81 -4.85 -5.94 10.95
N THR A 82 -5.13 -7.13 10.42
CA THR A 82 -4.35 -7.77 9.37
C THR A 82 -5.26 -8.16 8.21
N TYR A 83 -4.83 -7.86 6.99
CA TYR A 83 -5.58 -8.15 5.76
C TYR A 83 -4.68 -8.84 4.75
N GLU A 84 -5.20 -9.76 3.96
CA GLU A 84 -4.44 -10.48 2.92
C GLU A 84 -4.96 -10.09 1.54
N CYS A 85 -4.04 -9.92 0.58
CA CYS A 85 -4.36 -9.77 -0.83
C CYS A 85 -3.48 -10.68 -1.68
N ARG A 86 -4.10 -11.55 -2.49
CA ARG A 86 -3.37 -12.42 -3.41
C ARG A 86 -2.95 -11.68 -4.65
N ALA A 87 -1.82 -12.10 -5.21
CA ALA A 87 -1.32 -11.54 -6.44
C ALA A 87 -2.23 -11.91 -7.63
N GLY A 88 -2.41 -10.96 -8.54
CA GLY A 88 -3.32 -11.10 -9.68
C GLY A 88 -4.79 -10.81 -9.35
N GLU A 89 -5.13 -10.55 -8.09
CA GLU A 89 -6.48 -10.21 -7.67
C GLU A 89 -6.63 -8.70 -7.35
N GLU A 90 -7.87 -8.22 -7.43
CA GLU A 90 -8.26 -6.91 -6.96
C GLU A 90 -8.92 -7.04 -5.58
N CYS A 91 -8.23 -6.60 -4.53
CA CYS A 91 -8.73 -6.70 -3.17
C CYS A 91 -9.54 -5.46 -2.81
N ASN A 92 -10.75 -5.69 -2.31
CA ASN A 92 -11.59 -4.63 -1.76
C ASN A 92 -11.04 -4.20 -0.39
N ALA A 93 -10.54 -2.97 -0.33
CA ALA A 93 -9.93 -2.41 0.87
C ALA A 93 -10.85 -1.41 1.60
N ARG A 94 -12.11 -1.23 1.16
CA ARG A 94 -13.07 -0.32 1.80
C ARG A 94 -13.34 -0.64 3.26
N ASP A 95 -13.30 -1.93 3.59
CA ASP A 95 -13.58 -2.41 4.94
C ASP A 95 -12.30 -2.48 5.80
N TRP A 96 -11.14 -2.07 5.26
CA TRP A 96 -9.85 -2.09 5.98
C TRP A 96 -9.69 -0.80 6.77
N THR A 97 -9.67 -0.90 8.10
CA THR A 97 -9.62 0.21 9.04
C THR A 97 -8.53 1.23 8.68
N ALA A 98 -7.30 0.74 8.52
CA ALA A 98 -6.14 1.51 8.10
C ALA A 98 -5.03 0.55 7.64
N ILE A 99 -4.11 1.07 6.82
CA ILE A 99 -2.87 0.38 6.49
C ILE A 99 -1.69 1.30 6.83
N ALA A 100 -0.81 0.81 7.68
CA ALA A 100 0.44 1.47 8.07
C ALA A 100 1.68 0.67 7.65
N SER A 101 1.54 -0.62 7.36
CA SER A 101 2.62 -1.39 6.74
C SER A 101 2.10 -2.59 5.96
N TYR A 102 2.98 -3.22 5.18
CA TYR A 102 2.69 -4.47 4.51
C TYR A 102 3.94 -5.32 4.30
N GLU A 103 3.75 -6.62 4.16
CA GLU A 103 4.77 -7.62 3.80
C GLU A 103 4.28 -8.42 2.61
N CYS A 104 5.17 -8.75 1.67
CA CYS A 104 4.82 -9.53 0.49
C CYS A 104 5.64 -10.82 0.46
N TRP A 105 5.00 -11.90 0.05
CA TRP A 105 5.53 -13.25 0.13
C TRP A 105 5.49 -13.92 -1.24
N THR A 106 6.49 -14.75 -1.48
CA THR A 106 6.54 -15.69 -2.60
C THR A 106 6.70 -17.09 -1.99
N GLU A 107 5.78 -18.00 -2.28
CA GLU A 107 5.80 -19.40 -1.82
C GLU A 107 6.58 -20.33 -2.76
#